data_AF-A0AAE3ERU8-F1
#
_entry.id   AF-A0AAE3ERU8-F1
#
_cell.length_a   1.000
_cell.length_b   1.000
_cell.length_c   1.000
_cell.angle_alpha   90.00
_cell.angle_beta   90.00
_cell.angle_gamma   90.00
#
_symmetry.space_group_name_H-M   'P 1'
#
loop_
_entity.id
_entity.type
_entity.pdbx_description
1 polymer ?
#
loop_
_entity_poly.entity_id
_entity_poly.type
_entity_poly.pdbx_seq_one_letter_code
_entity_poly.pdbx_strand_id
1 'polypeptide(L)'
;MWQESIKLVGISYKMTRTFPDFELYNLTSQMNRCAVSIPSNISEGSSKSTERHFKKYLENSLGSAFEWETQLIVSYNEGYINKD
;
A
#
# COMPACT_ATOMS: atom_id res chain seq x y z
N MET A 1 13.22 4.63 3.77
CA MET A 1 12.16 3.65 3.47
C MET A 1 10.86 3.97 4.17
N TRP A 2 10.80 3.98 5.52
CA TRP A 2 9.56 4.26 6.25
C TRP A 2 8.90 5.61 5.91
N GLN A 3 9.68 6.71 5.89
CA GLN A 3 9.16 8.05 5.57
C GLN A 3 8.54 8.11 4.16
N GLU A 4 9.17 7.48 3.17
CA GLU A 4 8.63 7.40 1.81
C GLU A 4 7.35 6.56 1.76
N SER A 5 7.29 5.44 2.50
CA SER A 5 6.06 4.65 2.60
C SER A 5 4.92 5.40 3.31
N ILE A 6 5.22 6.29 4.26
CA ILE A 6 4.20 7.18 4.85
C ILE A 6 3.66 8.18 3.82
N LYS A 7 4.53 8.73 2.96
CA LYS A 7 4.08 9.59 1.85
C LYS A 7 3.21 8.79 0.87
N LEU A 8 3.58 7.55 0.55
CA LEU A 8 2.81 6.65 -0.30
C LEU A 8 1.38 6.44 0.23
N VAL A 9 1.20 6.26 1.54
CA VAL A 9 -0.13 6.20 2.16
C VAL A 9 -0.95 7.43 1.79
N GLY A 10 -0.39 8.63 1.95
CA GLY A 10 -1.07 9.87 1.59
C GLY A 10 -1.44 9.93 0.10
N ILE A 11 -0.58 9.43 -0.79
CA ILE A 11 -0.86 9.33 -2.23
C ILE A 11 -2.01 8.36 -2.51
N SER A 12 -1.98 7.16 -1.91
CA SER A 12 -3.04 6.16 -2.05
C SER A 12 -4.41 6.69 -1.62
N TYR A 13 -4.49 7.37 -0.48
CA TYR A 13 -5.75 7.96 -0.01
C TYR A 13 -6.23 9.11 -0.90
N LYS A 14 -5.32 9.93 -1.44
CA LYS A 14 -5.71 11.00 -2.37
C LYS A 14 -6.23 10.45 -3.69
N MET A 15 -5.57 9.42 -4.21
CA MET A 15 -5.94 8.74 -5.45
C MET A 15 -7.28 8.01 -5.32
N THR A 16 -7.44 7.15 -4.32
CA THR A 16 -8.66 6.34 -4.16
C THR A 16 -9.91 7.17 -3.82
N ARG A 17 -9.75 8.42 -3.37
CA ARG A 17 -10.89 9.37 -3.22
C ARG A 17 -11.54 9.77 -4.53
N THR A 18 -10.89 9.55 -5.68
CA THR A 18 -11.45 9.86 -7.00
C THR A 18 -12.16 8.65 -7.63
N PHE A 19 -12.14 7.49 -6.98
CA PHE A 19 -12.73 6.27 -7.54
C PHE A 19 -14.26 6.31 -7.43
N PRO A 20 -14.99 5.53 -8.25
CA PRO A 20 -16.44 5.42 -8.13
C PRO A 20 -16.89 4.92 -6.74
N ASP A 21 -18.05 5.37 -6.25
CA ASP A 21 -18.55 5.03 -4.92
C ASP A 21 -18.71 3.51 -4.69
N PHE A 22 -19.02 2.74 -5.74
CA PHE A 22 -19.17 1.28 -5.63
C PHE A 22 -17.83 0.56 -5.37
N GLU A 23 -16.69 1.23 -5.55
CA GLU A 23 -15.36 0.70 -5.23
C GLU A 23 -14.96 0.89 -3.77
N LEU A 24 -15.74 1.64 -2.97
CA LEU A 24 -15.40 2.00 -1.60
C LEU A 24 -14.99 0.79 -0.74
N TYR A 25 -15.74 -0.30 -0.83
CA TYR A 25 -15.48 -1.54 -0.08
C TYR A 25 -14.66 -2.57 -0.88
N ASN A 26 -14.34 -2.27 -2.14
CA ASN A 26 -13.57 -3.11 -3.03
C ASN A 26 -12.14 -2.55 -3.18
N LEU A 27 -11.79 -2.01 -4.35
CA LEU A 27 -10.42 -1.60 -4.69
C LEU A 27 -9.93 -0.45 -3.78
N THR A 28 -10.79 0.51 -3.47
CA THR A 28 -10.46 1.62 -2.55
C THR A 28 -10.04 1.10 -1.17
N SER A 29 -10.80 0.15 -0.61
CA SER A 29 -10.48 -0.41 0.71
C SER A 29 -9.21 -1.25 0.69
N GLN A 30 -9.00 -2.03 -0.36
CA GLN A 30 -7.83 -2.90 -0.51
C GLN A 30 -6.56 -2.06 -0.69
N MET A 31 -6.54 -1.12 -1.63
CA MET A 31 -5.39 -0.25 -1.88
C MET A 31 -4.94 0.50 -0.64
N ASN A 32 -5.88 1.12 0.08
CA ASN A 32 -5.52 1.86 1.29
C ASN A 32 -5.00 0.95 2.41
N ARG A 33 -5.53 -0.28 2.55
CA ARG A 33 -4.98 -1.25 3.51
C ARG A 33 -3.58 -1.72 3.12
N CYS A 34 -3.33 -2.04 1.86
CA CYS A 34 -2.01 -2.43 1.36
C CYS A 34 -1.00 -1.29 1.58
N ALA A 35 -1.37 -0.05 1.22
CA ALA A 35 -0.52 1.12 1.40
C ALA A 35 -0.16 1.36 2.87
N VAL A 36 -1.13 1.25 3.80
CA VAL A 36 -0.89 1.40 5.25
C VAL A 36 -0.07 0.25 5.81
N SER A 37 -0.26 -0.98 5.31
CA SER A 37 0.47 -2.17 5.75
C SER A 37 1.99 -2.05 5.53
N ILE A 38 2.43 -1.36 4.46
CA ILE A 38 3.86 -1.15 4.14
C ILE A 38 4.61 -0.46 5.31
N PRO A 39 4.32 0.81 5.69
CA PRO A 39 4.99 1.47 6.80
C PRO A 39 4.73 0.79 8.14
N SER A 40 3.56 0.18 8.34
CA SER A 40 3.23 -0.55 9.57
C SER A 40 4.16 -1.75 9.77
N ASN A 41 4.38 -2.58 8.73
CA ASN A 41 5.30 -3.70 8.81
C ASN A 41 6.76 -3.24 8.98
N ILE A 42 7.18 -2.16 8.33
CA ILE A 42 8.53 -1.60 8.53
C ILE A 42 8.71 -1.16 9.99
N SER A 43 7.74 -0.44 10.55
CA SER A 43 7.77 0.04 11.94
C SER A 43 7.76 -1.11 12.94
N GLU A 44 6.88 -2.09 12.77
CA GLU A 44 6.78 -3.23 13.67
C GLU A 44 8.01 -4.15 13.57
N GLY A 45 8.53 -4.33 12.36
CA GLY A 45 9.77 -5.06 12.12
C GLY A 45 10.96 -4.41 12.81
N SER A 46 11.02 -3.07 12.82
CA SER A 46 12.11 -2.31 13.45
C SER A 46 12.17 -2.49 14.97
N SER A 47 11.07 -2.93 15.60
CA SER A 47 11.02 -3.18 17.04
C SER A 47 11.45 -4.61 17.41
N LYS A 48 11.80 -5.47 16.44
CA LYS A 48 12.14 -6.88 16.70
C LYS A 48 13.61 -7.04 17.12
N SER A 49 13.85 -7.97 18.04
CA SER A 49 15.17 -8.17 18.66
C SER A 49 16.20 -8.87 17.77
N THR A 50 15.81 -9.42 16.62
CA THR A 50 16.70 -10.15 15.71
C THR A 50 16.49 -9.74 14.26
N GLU A 51 17.58 -9.74 13.49
CA GLU A 51 17.53 -9.44 12.06
C GLU A 51 16.64 -10.42 11.28
N ARG A 52 16.61 -11.69 11.68
CA ARG A 52 15.74 -12.70 11.07
C ARG A 52 14.26 -12.32 11.18
N HIS A 53 13.82 -11.86 12.36
CA HIS A 53 12.45 -11.39 12.52
C HIS A 53 12.24 -10.10 11.75
N PHE A 54 13.16 -9.14 11.83
CA PHE A 54 13.03 -7.89 11.08
C PHE A 54 12.86 -8.13 9.57
N LYS A 55 13.67 -9.03 8.99
CA LYS A 55 13.59 -9.41 7.57
C LYS A 55 12.21 -9.96 7.20
N LYS A 56 11.58 -10.77 8.05
CA LYS A 56 10.24 -11.30 7.80
C LYS A 56 9.19 -10.19 7.66
N TYR A 57 9.29 -9.14 8.48
CA TYR A 57 8.41 -7.98 8.37
C TYR A 57 8.71 -7.14 7.12
N LEU A 58 9.98 -7.01 6.73
CA LEU A 58 10.33 -6.37 5.45
C LEU A 58 9.78 -7.15 4.25
N GLU A 59 9.81 -8.49 4.28
CA GLU A 59 9.19 -9.33 3.25
C GLU A 59 7.67 -9.11 3.17
N ASN A 60 7.00 -9.01 4.32
CA ASN A 60 5.56 -8.69 4.35
C ASN A 60 5.28 -7.28 3.81
N SER A 61 6.10 -6.29 4.18
CA SER A 61 6.03 -4.93 3.64
C SER A 61 6.20 -4.92 2.12
N LEU A 62 7.12 -5.73 1.59
CA LEU A 62 7.34 -5.87 0.15
C LEU A 62 6.15 -6.54 -0.54
N GLY A 63 5.56 -7.56 0.08
CA GLY A 63 4.33 -8.20 -0.40
C GLY A 63 3.18 -7.20 -0.53
N SER A 64 2.95 -6.37 0.49
CA SER A 64 1.92 -5.32 0.43
C SER A 64 2.21 -4.25 -0.64
N ALA A 65 3.49 -3.97 -0.93
CA ALA A 65 3.86 -3.05 -2.01
C ALA A 65 3.52 -3.60 -3.39
N PHE A 66 3.82 -4.88 -3.66
CA PHE A 66 3.45 -5.53 -4.93
C PHE A 66 1.94 -5.68 -5.10
N GLU A 67 1.22 -5.94 -4.01
CA GLU A 67 -0.25 -5.97 -4.04
C GLU A 67 -0.83 -4.60 -4.39
N TRP A 68 -0.31 -3.53 -3.77
CA TRP A 68 -0.71 -2.15 -4.08
C TRP A 68 -0.40 -1.77 -5.54
N GLU A 69 0.78 -2.14 -6.05
CA GLU A 69 1.15 -1.93 -7.46
C GLU A 69 0.21 -2.69 -8.42
N THR A 70 -0.14 -3.93 -8.09
CA THR A 70 -1.11 -4.71 -8.88
C THR A 70 -2.46 -4.00 -8.95
N GLN A 71 -2.95 -3.50 -7.82
CA GLN A 71 -4.22 -2.76 -7.75
C GLN A 71 -4.15 -1.41 -8.47
N LEU A 72 -2.97 -0.78 -8.52
CA LEU A 72 -2.74 0.42 -9.32
C LEU A 72 -2.92 0.14 -10.82
N ILE A 73 -2.38 -0.99 -11.30
CA ILE A 73 -2.55 -1.44 -12.69
C ILE A 73 -4.04 -1.72 -12.98
N VAL A 74 -4.75 -2.38 -12.05
CA VAL A 74 -6.21 -2.60 -12.18
C VAL A 74 -6.96 -1.27 -12.26
N SER A 75 -6.65 -0.32 -11.37
CA SER A 75 -7.28 1.01 -11.34
C SER A 75 -7.08 1.76 -12.66
N TYR A 76 -5.91 1.63 -13.27
CA TYR A 76 -5.62 2.21 -14.59
C TYR A 76 -6.43 1.54 -15.70
N ASN A 77 -6.52 0.21 -15.70
CA ASN A 77 -7.27 -0.54 -16.72
C ASN A 77 -8.78 -0.25 -16.66
N GLU A 78 -9.32 -0.04 -15.46
CA GLU A 78 -10.72 0.36 -15.25
C GLU A 78 -10.96 1.87 -15.50
N GLY A 79 -9.92 2.63 -15.86
CA GLY A 79 -10.02 4.05 -16.18
C GLY A 79 -10.24 4.97 -14.98
N TYR A 80 -9.94 4.51 -13.75
CA TYR A 80 -10.10 5.31 -12.53
C TYR A 80 -8.94 6.30 -12.32
N ILE A 81 -7.80 6.03 -12.95
CA ILE A 81 -6.59 6.86 -12.90
C ILE A 81 -5.95 6.96 -14.28
N ASN A 82 -5.27 8.07 -14.54
CA ASN A 82 -4.50 8.29 -15.76
C ASN A 82 -3.02 7.94 -15.56
N LYS A 83 -2.35 7.66 -16.67
CA LYS A 83 -0.90 7.45 -16.73
C LYS A 83 -0.25 8.80 -17.00
N ASP A 84 -0.05 9.58 -15.95
CA ASP A 84 0.85 10.74 -15.99
C ASP A 84 2.31 10.26 -15.79
#